data_AF-A0AAU3FTK0-F1
#
_entry.id   AF-A0AAU3FTK0-F1
#
_cell.length_a   1.000
_cell.length_b   1.000
_cell.length_c   1.000
_cell.angle_alpha   90.00
_cell.angle_beta   90.00
_cell.angle_gamma   90.00
#
_symmetry.space_group_name_H-M   'P 1'
#
loop_
_entity.id
_entity.type
_entity.pdbx_description
1 polymer ?
#
loop_
_entity_poly.entity_id
_entity_poly.type
_entity_poly.pdbx_seq_one_letter_code
_entity_poly.pdbx_strand_id
1 'polypeptide(L)'
;MASALDPPPTGPTVGPFPIAGLVRKARRIAGLGQRQMARFAKVAPSTVGRVETGAMTPSLAVLERLFGAAGLYLAVVDQDGRVIQPMADWDDTRDGAGRRYPSHLDTIIDPEPGDWWADIYGLARPPETFHRCPVDREARRRRSQWEVRVAQYRNVPPPKDMRERY
;
A
#
# COMPACT_ATOMS: atom_id res chain seq x y z
N MET A 1 -10.24 -14.84 -18.40
CA MET A 1 -8.84 -14.42 -18.24
C MET A 1 -8.84 -13.23 -17.30
N ALA A 2 -8.28 -13.37 -16.10
CA ALA A 2 -8.19 -12.26 -15.14
C ALA A 2 -7.29 -11.17 -15.73
N SER A 3 -7.78 -9.94 -15.72
CA SER A 3 -7.03 -8.78 -16.19
C SER A 3 -5.82 -8.58 -15.28
N ALA A 4 -4.68 -8.16 -15.82
CA ALA A 4 -3.52 -7.79 -15.01
C ALA A 4 -3.77 -6.57 -14.08
N LEU A 5 -4.99 -6.02 -14.12
CA LEU A 5 -5.49 -4.94 -13.27
C LEU A 5 -6.47 -5.43 -12.18
N ASP A 6 -6.84 -6.71 -12.17
CA ASP A 6 -7.75 -7.23 -11.14
C ASP A 6 -7.00 -7.32 -9.80
N PRO A 7 -7.57 -6.80 -8.69
CA PRO A 7 -6.96 -6.97 -7.38
C PRO A 7 -6.82 -8.46 -7.07
N PRO A 8 -5.73 -8.88 -6.38
CA PRO A 8 -5.55 -10.28 -6.01
C PRO A 8 -6.78 -10.76 -5.24
N PRO A 9 -7.20 -12.03 -5.44
CA PRO A 9 -8.43 -12.58 -4.86
C PRO A 9 -8.47 -12.25 -3.39
N THR A 10 -9.54 -11.62 -2.91
CA THR A 10 -9.67 -11.20 -1.52
C THR A 10 -9.60 -12.42 -0.61
N GLY A 11 -8.46 -12.60 0.07
CA GLY A 11 -8.30 -13.42 1.26
C GLY A 11 -9.33 -13.07 2.34
N PRO A 12 -9.37 -13.79 3.47
CA PRO A 12 -10.49 -13.77 4.41
C PRO A 12 -10.93 -12.33 4.72
N THR A 13 -12.07 -11.94 4.13
CA THR A 13 -12.71 -10.66 4.39
C THR A 13 -13.15 -10.71 5.83
N VAL A 14 -12.34 -10.18 6.74
CA VAL A 14 -12.80 -9.83 8.07
C VAL A 14 -14.04 -8.98 7.82
N GLY A 15 -15.22 -9.47 8.22
CA GLY A 15 -16.50 -8.81 7.98
C GLY A 15 -16.53 -7.40 8.61
N PRO A 16 -17.71 -6.77 8.73
CA PRO A 16 -17.81 -5.45 9.36
C PRO A 16 -17.02 -5.42 10.68
N PHE A 17 -16.04 -4.51 10.75
CA PHE A 17 -15.01 -4.49 11.79
C PHE A 17 -15.70 -4.43 13.18
N PRO A 18 -15.58 -5.47 14.04
CA PRO A 18 -16.37 -5.55 15.27
C PRO A 18 -15.76 -4.67 16.38
N ILE A 19 -15.80 -3.33 16.19
CA ILE A 19 -15.15 -2.33 17.03
C ILE A 19 -15.52 -2.51 18.50
N ALA A 20 -16.79 -2.72 18.80
CA ALA A 20 -17.29 -2.93 20.17
C ALA A 20 -16.60 -4.13 20.86
N GLY A 21 -16.43 -5.24 20.14
CA GLY A 21 -15.76 -6.44 20.63
C GLY A 21 -14.26 -6.22 20.82
N LEU A 22 -13.62 -5.53 19.88
CA LEU A 22 -12.19 -5.22 19.94
C LEU A 22 -11.86 -4.28 21.12
N VAL A 23 -12.67 -3.25 21.38
CA VAL A 23 -12.49 -2.34 22.52
C VAL A 23 -12.66 -3.09 23.85
N ARG A 24 -13.64 -4.00 23.95
CA ARG A 24 -13.78 -4.90 25.12
C ARG A 24 -12.57 -5.80 25.29
N LYS A 25 -12.04 -6.37 24.20
CA LYS A 25 -10.85 -7.21 24.23
C LYS A 25 -9.61 -6.42 24.67
N ALA A 26 -9.42 -5.20 24.17
CA ALA A 26 -8.34 -4.30 24.56
C ALA A 26 -8.39 -3.98 26.06
N ARG A 27 -9.58 -3.65 26.58
CA ARG A 27 -9.78 -3.46 28.03
C ARG A 27 -9.46 -4.70 28.84
N ARG A 28 -9.83 -5.89 28.35
CA ARG A 28 -9.51 -7.16 29.02
C ARG A 28 -8.01 -7.42 29.04
N ILE A 29 -7.29 -7.11 27.96
CA ILE A 29 -5.83 -7.23 27.90
C ILE A 29 -5.17 -6.31 28.94
N ALA A 30 -5.62 -5.06 29.02
CA ALA A 30 -5.04 -4.06 29.93
C ALA A 30 -5.59 -4.11 31.37
N GLY A 31 -6.61 -4.94 31.66
CA GLY A 31 -7.26 -5.00 32.97
C GLY A 31 -8.02 -3.73 33.36
N LEU A 32 -8.49 -2.93 32.38
CA LEU A 32 -9.07 -1.60 32.63
C LEU A 32 -10.60 -1.61 32.70
N GLY A 33 -11.15 -0.88 33.69
CA GLY A 33 -12.56 -0.46 33.70
C GLY A 33 -12.87 0.60 32.62
N GLN A 34 -14.16 0.84 32.32
CA GLN A 34 -14.55 1.86 31.31
C GLN A 34 -14.03 3.26 31.66
N ARG A 35 -14.14 3.67 32.93
CA ARG A 35 -13.67 4.98 33.41
C ARG A 35 -12.14 5.10 33.34
N GLN A 36 -11.42 4.02 33.66
CA GLN A 36 -9.95 4.01 33.60
C GLN A 36 -9.47 4.05 32.14
N MET A 37 -10.05 3.22 31.27
CA MET A 37 -9.81 3.27 29.82
C MET A 37 -10.06 4.67 29.27
N ALA A 38 -11.19 5.30 29.64
CA ALA A 38 -11.52 6.65 29.20
C ALA A 38 -10.47 7.68 29.66
N ARG A 39 -10.03 7.59 30.92
CA ARG A 39 -8.97 8.44 31.48
C ARG A 39 -7.65 8.28 30.72
N PHE A 40 -7.19 7.05 30.48
CA PHE A 40 -5.94 6.77 29.76
C PHE A 40 -6.03 7.17 28.29
N ALA A 41 -7.16 6.88 27.64
CA ALA A 41 -7.44 7.30 26.28
C ALA A 41 -7.77 8.80 26.18
N LYS A 42 -7.85 9.55 27.29
CA LYS A 42 -8.23 10.97 27.40
C LYS A 42 -9.63 11.32 26.84
N VAL A 43 -10.55 10.36 26.77
CA VAL A 43 -11.91 10.55 26.23
C VAL A 43 -12.95 10.63 27.35
N ALA A 44 -14.16 11.12 27.05
CA ALA A 44 -15.26 11.08 28.00
C ALA A 44 -15.65 9.62 28.34
N PRO A 45 -15.97 9.28 29.61
CA PRO A 45 -16.39 7.92 29.98
C PRO A 45 -17.61 7.41 29.20
N SER A 46 -18.56 8.30 28.88
CA SER A 46 -19.74 7.99 28.07
C SER A 46 -19.39 7.58 26.62
N THR A 47 -18.24 8.02 26.10
CA THR A 47 -17.73 7.61 24.78
C THR A 47 -17.41 6.12 24.78
N VAL A 48 -16.71 5.60 25.80
CA VAL A 48 -16.36 4.18 25.89
C VAL A 48 -17.61 3.30 25.95
N GLY A 49 -18.59 3.70 26.78
CA GLY A 49 -19.87 2.99 26.87
C GLY A 49 -20.62 2.93 25.54
N ARG A 50 -20.76 4.07 24.83
CA ARG A 50 -21.45 4.12 23.53
C ARG A 50 -20.73 3.33 22.44
N VAL A 51 -19.40 3.27 22.47
CA VAL A 51 -18.62 2.45 21.53
C VAL A 51 -18.82 0.96 21.81
N GLU A 52 -18.80 0.54 23.08
CA GLU A 52 -18.96 -0.87 23.45
C GLU A 52 -20.37 -1.43 23.22
N THR A 53 -21.39 -0.57 23.24
CA THR A 53 -22.79 -0.92 22.89
C THR A 53 -23.08 -0.81 21.40
N GLY A 54 -22.17 -0.26 20.60
CA GLY A 54 -22.39 0.01 19.19
C GLY A 54 -23.32 1.20 18.90
N ALA A 55 -23.68 1.99 19.92
CA ALA A 55 -24.53 3.18 19.77
C ALA A 55 -23.80 4.36 19.10
N MET A 56 -22.48 4.27 18.93
CA MET A 56 -21.67 5.29 18.26
C MET A 56 -20.47 4.65 17.56
N THR A 57 -20.24 5.04 16.30
CA THR A 57 -19.01 4.73 15.57
C THR A 57 -17.94 5.76 15.95
N PRO A 58 -16.83 5.36 16.59
CA PRO A 58 -15.75 6.27 16.95
C PRO A 58 -14.96 6.70 15.70
N SER A 59 -14.38 7.91 15.74
CA SER A 59 -13.37 8.30 14.75
C SER A 59 -12.10 7.47 14.90
N LEU A 60 -11.28 7.41 13.85
CA LEU A 60 -9.99 6.70 13.87
C LEU A 60 -9.11 7.20 15.02
N ALA A 61 -9.02 8.51 15.23
CA ALA A 61 -8.25 9.11 16.34
C ALA A 61 -8.73 8.65 17.73
N VAL A 62 -10.04 8.47 17.92
CA VAL A 62 -10.57 7.92 19.19
C VAL A 62 -10.20 6.45 19.34
N LEU A 63 -10.30 5.68 18.25
CA LEU A 63 -9.90 4.28 18.19
C LEU A 63 -8.42 4.07 18.53
N GLU A 64 -7.53 4.86 17.92
CA GLU A 64 -6.09 4.87 18.22
C GLU A 64 -5.81 5.15 19.69
N ARG A 65 -6.52 6.11 20.29
CA ARG A 65 -6.35 6.45 21.71
C ARG A 65 -6.86 5.35 22.63
N LEU A 66 -7.96 4.69 22.27
CA LEU A 66 -8.51 3.56 23.02
C LEU A 66 -7.59 2.35 22.98
N PHE A 67 -7.06 2.00 21.80
CA PHE A 67 -6.11 0.90 21.66
C PHE A 67 -4.75 1.25 22.26
N GLY A 68 -4.26 2.47 22.08
CA GLY A 68 -3.03 2.96 22.68
C GLY A 68 -3.08 2.95 24.21
N ALA A 69 -4.23 3.22 24.83
CA ALA A 69 -4.43 3.07 26.27
C ALA A 69 -4.24 1.62 26.77
N ALA A 70 -4.36 0.63 25.88
CA ALA A 70 -4.11 -0.77 26.15
C ALA A 70 -2.75 -1.27 25.60
N GLY A 71 -1.90 -0.38 25.08
CA GLY A 71 -0.63 -0.75 24.45
C GLY A 71 -0.77 -1.44 23.09
N LEU A 72 -1.91 -1.25 22.41
CA LEU A 72 -2.21 -1.84 21.12
C LEU A 72 -2.07 -0.81 19.99
N TYR A 73 -1.67 -1.29 18.81
CA TYR A 73 -1.46 -0.49 17.62
C TYR A 73 -2.39 -0.95 16.50
N LEU A 74 -2.85 0.00 15.68
CA LEU A 74 -3.55 -0.29 14.44
C LEU A 74 -2.53 -0.53 13.33
N ALA A 75 -2.68 -1.64 12.61
CA ALA A 75 -1.85 -1.99 11.48
C ALA A 75 -2.72 -2.40 10.30
N VAL A 76 -2.31 -2.00 9.10
CA VAL A 76 -2.87 -2.54 7.86
C VAL A 76 -2.08 -3.80 7.52
N VAL A 77 -2.78 -4.90 7.25
CA VAL A 77 -2.15 -6.18 6.92
C VAL A 77 -2.63 -6.66 5.56
N ASP A 78 -1.74 -7.31 4.80
CA ASP A 78 -2.12 -8.03 3.59
C ASP A 78 -2.84 -9.35 3.93
N GLN A 79 -3.28 -10.05 2.88
CA GLN A 79 -3.99 -11.32 3.02
C GLN A 79 -3.13 -12.45 3.58
N ASP A 80 -1.81 -12.32 3.48
CA ASP A 80 -0.82 -13.25 4.02
C ASP A 80 -0.43 -12.87 5.47
N GLY A 81 -1.06 -11.83 6.05
CA GLY A 81 -0.82 -11.35 7.40
C GLY A 81 0.43 -10.48 7.55
N ARG A 82 1.04 -10.00 6.45
CA ARG A 82 2.19 -9.09 6.51
C ARG A 82 1.72 -7.67 6.77
N VAL A 83 2.41 -6.99 7.67
CA VAL A 83 2.14 -5.58 7.97
C VAL A 83 2.57 -4.71 6.79
N ILE A 84 1.64 -3.95 6.23
CA ILE A 84 1.90 -2.96 5.20
C ILE A 84 2.40 -1.68 5.85
N GLN A 85 3.63 -1.30 5.50
CA GLN A 85 4.21 -0.03 5.94
C GLN A 85 3.72 1.11 5.05
N PRO A 86 3.57 2.33 5.60
CA PRO A 86 3.29 3.49 4.78
C PRO A 86 4.40 3.69 3.75
N MET A 87 4.01 4.04 2.54
CA MET A 87 4.95 4.39 1.48
C MET A 87 5.65 5.72 1.84
N ALA A 88 6.97 5.77 1.71
CA ALA A 88 7.70 7.03 1.83
C ALA A 88 7.48 7.85 0.55
N ASP A 89 7.13 9.13 0.70
CA ASP A 89 7.13 10.07 -0.41
C ASP A 89 8.54 10.61 -0.62
N TRP A 90 8.99 10.70 -1.87
CA TRP A 90 10.28 11.28 -2.22
C TRP A 90 10.07 12.76 -2.47
N ASP A 91 10.38 13.60 -1.48
CA ASP A 91 9.96 15.01 -1.46
C ASP A 91 10.60 15.89 -2.57
N ASP A 92 11.76 15.47 -3.08
CA ASP A 92 12.66 16.32 -3.86
C ASP A 92 12.65 16.06 -5.38
N THR A 93 11.99 15.00 -5.85
CA THR A 93 12.00 14.67 -7.29
C THR A 93 10.80 15.30 -8.00
N ARG A 94 11.08 16.33 -8.82
CA ARG A 94 10.08 17.07 -9.61
C ARG A 94 10.42 16.97 -11.10
N ASP A 95 9.39 16.96 -11.93
CA ASP A 95 9.57 17.02 -13.38
C ASP A 95 10.06 18.41 -13.85
N GLY A 96 10.44 18.53 -15.12
CA GLY A 96 10.87 19.80 -15.72
C GLY A 96 9.80 20.92 -15.73
N ALA A 97 8.56 20.62 -15.33
CA ALA A 97 7.47 21.58 -15.14
C ALA A 97 7.18 21.85 -13.64
N GLY A 98 8.02 21.38 -12.72
CA GLY A 98 7.91 21.58 -11.27
C GLY A 98 6.85 20.72 -10.57
N ARG A 99 6.24 19.76 -11.27
CA ARG A 99 5.22 18.84 -10.73
C ARG A 99 5.89 17.64 -10.07
N ARG A 100 5.22 17.05 -9.06
CA ARG A 100 5.68 15.81 -8.44
C ARG A 100 5.36 14.61 -9.35
N TYR A 101 6.25 13.63 -9.36
CA TYR A 101 5.97 12.34 -9.97
C TYR A 101 4.87 11.60 -9.19
N PRO A 102 4.06 10.73 -9.84
CA PRO A 102 3.06 9.95 -9.14
C PRO A 102 3.70 9.03 -8.10
N SER A 103 3.37 9.21 -6.83
CA SER A 103 4.06 8.55 -5.70
C SER A 103 3.93 7.02 -5.68
N HIS A 104 2.87 6.47 -6.28
CA HIS A 104 2.62 5.03 -6.36
C HIS A 104 3.36 4.34 -7.53
N LEU A 105 4.11 5.10 -8.35
CA LEU A 105 4.85 4.58 -9.50
C LEU A 105 6.35 4.69 -9.25
N ASP A 106 7.10 3.74 -9.80
CA ASP A 106 8.55 3.76 -9.71
C ASP A 106 9.11 4.86 -10.63
N THR A 107 9.77 5.86 -10.05
CA THR A 107 10.50 6.89 -10.81
C THR A 107 11.74 6.26 -11.45
N ILE A 108 11.91 6.50 -12.75
CA ILE A 108 13.05 6.09 -13.55
C ILE A 108 13.96 7.30 -13.68
N ILE A 109 15.20 7.15 -13.25
CA ILE A 109 16.27 8.14 -13.43
C ILE A 109 17.02 7.77 -14.71
N ASP A 110 17.36 8.77 -15.53
CA ASP A 110 18.09 8.60 -16.80
C ASP A 110 17.38 7.62 -17.77
N PRO A 111 16.19 7.97 -18.29
CA PRO A 111 15.41 7.05 -19.12
C PRO A 111 16.11 6.65 -20.42
N GLU A 112 16.01 5.36 -20.75
CA GLU A 112 16.46 4.77 -22.01
C GLU A 112 15.40 4.92 -23.11
N PRO A 113 15.76 4.71 -24.40
CA PRO A 113 14.79 4.67 -25.49
C PRO A 113 13.63 3.68 -25.25
N GLY A 114 12.42 4.23 -25.28
CA GLY A 114 11.15 3.54 -25.07
C GLY A 114 10.70 3.51 -23.60
N ASP A 115 11.40 4.16 -22.67
CA ASP A 115 10.96 4.31 -21.28
C ASP A 115 9.91 5.40 -21.13
N TRP A 116 9.99 6.40 -22.01
CA TRP A 116 9.09 7.54 -22.01
C TRP A 116 8.08 7.43 -23.14
N TRP A 117 6.82 7.72 -22.84
CA TRP A 117 5.70 7.59 -23.79
C TRP A 117 5.91 8.39 -25.09
N ALA A 118 6.69 9.48 -25.04
CA ALA A 118 6.91 10.36 -26.18
C ALA A 118 8.17 10.04 -26.98
N ASP A 119 8.89 8.96 -26.65
CA ASP A 119 10.02 8.47 -27.44
C ASP A 119 9.60 8.13 -28.89
N ILE A 120 8.36 7.68 -29.10
CA ILE A 120 7.79 7.41 -30.44
C ILE A 120 7.69 8.67 -31.32
N TYR A 121 7.70 9.86 -30.72
CA TYR A 121 7.63 11.13 -31.42
C TYR A 121 9.01 11.79 -31.58
N GLY A 122 10.09 11.16 -31.13
CA GLY A 122 11.46 11.69 -31.25
C GLY A 122 11.72 12.93 -30.37
N LEU A 123 10.94 13.14 -29.32
CA LEU A 123 11.11 14.26 -28.39
C LEU A 123 12.32 14.04 -27.47
N ALA A 124 12.93 15.13 -27.00
CA ALA A 124 13.99 15.06 -26.00
C ALA A 124 13.44 14.51 -24.68
N ARG A 125 14.12 13.48 -24.13
CA ARG A 125 13.71 12.84 -22.89
C ARG A 125 13.94 13.75 -21.68
N PRO A 126 13.02 13.75 -20.70
CA PRO A 126 13.30 14.36 -19.40
C PRO A 126 14.35 13.55 -18.62
N PRO A 127 15.06 14.17 -17.66
CA PRO A 127 16.03 13.47 -16.81
C PRO A 127 15.39 12.36 -15.97
N GLU A 128 14.13 12.52 -15.56
CA GLU A 128 13.37 11.47 -14.87
C GLU A 128 12.00 11.19 -15.52
N THR A 129 11.54 9.94 -15.47
CA THR A 129 10.21 9.52 -15.97
C THR A 129 9.61 8.37 -15.16
N PHE A 130 8.52 7.75 -15.63
CA PHE A 130 7.90 6.58 -14.99
C PHE A 130 7.07 5.77 -16.00
N HIS A 131 6.89 4.48 -15.73
CA HIS A 131 5.99 3.64 -16.52
C HIS A 131 4.55 3.76 -16.03
N ARG A 132 3.62 4.11 -16.93
CA ARG A 132 2.18 4.21 -16.62
C ARG A 132 1.48 2.84 -16.58
N CYS A 133 2.01 1.86 -17.31
CA CYS A 133 1.39 0.55 -17.47
C CYS A 133 2.08 -0.50 -16.55
N PRO A 134 1.36 -1.07 -15.57
CA PRO A 134 1.92 -2.11 -14.70
C PRO A 134 2.36 -3.36 -15.46
N VAL A 135 1.66 -3.70 -16.55
CA VAL A 135 1.95 -4.90 -17.37
C VAL A 135 3.30 -4.75 -18.08
N ASP A 136 3.57 -3.58 -18.65
CA ASP A 136 4.83 -3.31 -19.32
C ASP A 136 6.01 -3.31 -18.34
N ARG A 137 5.80 -2.74 -17.15
CA ARG A 137 6.79 -2.76 -16.07
C ARG A 137 7.14 -4.20 -15.65
N GLU A 138 6.13 -5.03 -15.43
CA GLU A 138 6.33 -6.43 -15.03
C GLU A 138 6.99 -7.26 -16.14
N ALA A 139 6.60 -7.06 -17.40
CA ALA A 139 7.24 -7.71 -18.54
C ALA A 139 8.73 -7.36 -18.63
N ARG A 140 9.10 -6.09 -18.45
CA ARG A 140 10.49 -5.63 -18.40
C ARG A 140 11.25 -6.21 -17.22
N ARG A 141 10.67 -6.19 -16.01
CA ARG A 141 11.29 -6.83 -14.82
C ARG A 141 11.59 -8.30 -15.06
N ARG A 142 10.65 -9.05 -15.66
CA ARG A 142 10.86 -10.46 -16.02
C ARG A 142 11.99 -10.64 -17.04
N ARG A 143 12.06 -9.79 -18.05
CA ARG A 143 13.15 -9.80 -19.04
C ARG A 143 14.50 -9.50 -18.40
N SER A 144 14.62 -8.43 -17.63
CA SER A 144 15.87 -8.08 -16.93
C SER A 144 16.31 -9.17 -15.95
N GLN A 145 15.38 -9.79 -15.21
CA GLN A 145 15.71 -10.93 -14.34
C GLN A 145 16.20 -12.15 -15.14
N TRP A 146 15.59 -12.41 -16.30
CA TRP A 146 16.04 -13.47 -17.21
C TRP A 146 17.45 -13.15 -17.75
N GLU A 147 17.70 -11.92 -18.19
CA GLU A 147 19.00 -11.42 -18.72
C GLU A 147 20.13 -11.48 -17.68
N VAL A 148 19.86 -11.07 -16.44
CA VAL A 148 20.83 -11.14 -15.35
C VAL A 148 21.10 -12.60 -14.93
N ARG A 149 20.11 -13.47 -15.03
CA ARG A 149 20.21 -14.90 -14.68
C ARG A 149 20.31 -15.82 -15.91
N VAL A 150 20.86 -15.34 -17.03
CA VAL A 150 20.97 -16.12 -18.28
C VAL A 150 21.65 -17.47 -18.06
N ALA A 151 22.60 -17.56 -17.13
CA ALA A 151 23.23 -18.83 -16.77
C ALA A 151 22.25 -19.86 -16.17
N GLN A 152 21.26 -19.42 -15.38
CA GLN A 152 20.21 -20.28 -14.82
C GLN A 152 19.06 -20.54 -15.80
N TYR A 153 18.79 -19.61 -16.73
CA TYR A 153 17.67 -19.69 -17.67
C TYR A 153 18.08 -20.05 -19.10
N ARG A 154 19.27 -20.62 -19.31
CA ARG A 154 19.83 -20.96 -20.64
C ARG A 154 18.91 -21.79 -21.54
N ASN A 155 18.02 -22.59 -20.95
CA ASN A 155 17.07 -23.46 -21.65
C ASN A 155 15.65 -22.87 -21.75
N VAL A 156 15.43 -21.65 -21.26
CA VAL A 156 14.12 -20.98 -21.26
C VAL A 156 14.16 -19.86 -22.30
N PRO A 157 13.21 -19.81 -23.25
CA PRO A 157 13.16 -18.72 -24.22
C PRO A 157 12.98 -17.37 -23.52
N PRO A 158 13.53 -16.28 -24.08
CA PRO A 158 13.42 -14.96 -23.48
C PRO A 158 11.94 -14.55 -23.35
N PRO A 159 11.57 -13.86 -22.25
CA PRO A 159 10.22 -13.29 -22.12
C PRO A 159 9.90 -12.39 -23.32
N LYS A 160 8.70 -12.55 -23.91
CA LYS A 160 8.26 -11.77 -25.07
C LYS A 160 8.24 -10.28 -24.75
N ASP A 161 8.83 -9.46 -25.63
CA ASP A 161 8.78 -8.01 -25.48
C ASP A 161 7.35 -7.50 -25.77
N MET A 162 6.78 -6.72 -24.84
CA MET A 162 5.47 -6.09 -25.06
C MET A 162 5.53 -5.04 -26.19
N ARG A 163 6.72 -4.53 -26.53
CA ARG A 163 6.93 -3.59 -27.65
C ARG A 163 6.70 -4.23 -29.03
N GLU A 164 6.77 -5.56 -29.16
CA GLU A 164 6.52 -6.28 -30.43
C GLU A 164 5.03 -6.48 -30.75
N ARG A 165 4.12 -5.94 -29.91
CA ARG A 165 2.68 -6.12 -30.03
C ARG A 165 1.95 -4.99 -30.76
N TYR A 166 2.67 -3.94 -31.16
CA TYR A 166 2.18 -2.76 -31.89
C TYR A 166 3.02 -2.51 -33.13
#